data_AF-A0A0R2HLQ4-F1
#
_entry.id   AF-A0A0R2HLQ4-F1
#
_cell.length_a   1.000
_cell.length_b   1.000
_cell.length_c   1.000
_cell.angle_alpha   90.00
_cell.angle_beta   90.00
_cell.angle_gamma   90.00
#
_symmetry.space_group_name_H-M   'P 1'
#
loop_
_entity.id
_entity.type
_entity.pdbx_description
1 polymer ?
#
loop_
_entity_poly.entity_id
_entity_poly.type
_entity_poly.pdbx_seq_one_letter_code
_entity_poly.pdbx_strand_id
1 'polypeptide(L)' 'MFSSKKEIDYKRLKKDLINEYGAQMVSFSGVFGFLDMCKVEDASNEQLLELAKKEHFNLKKYMK' A
#
# COMPACT_ATOMS: atom_id res chain seq x y z
N MET A 1 3.16 -25.70 -11.81
CA MET A 1 3.96 -25.09 -10.72
C MET A 1 2.99 -24.25 -9.88
N PHE A 2 2.30 -24.86 -8.92
CA PHE A 2 1.32 -24.16 -8.08
C PHE A 2 2.08 -23.50 -6.93
N SER A 3 2.52 -22.26 -7.16
CA SER A 3 2.95 -21.42 -6.04
C SER A 3 1.68 -20.86 -5.42
N SER A 4 1.22 -21.49 -4.34
CA SER A 4 0.16 -20.97 -3.47
C SER A 4 0.65 -19.71 -2.75
N LYS A 5 0.94 -18.65 -3.52
CA LYS A 5 1.00 -17.29 -2.99
C LYS A 5 -0.43 -16.99 -2.59
N LYS A 6 -0.74 -17.09 -1.29
CA LYS A 6 -1.96 -16.53 -0.69
C LYS A 6 -2.30 -15.28 -1.48
N GLU A 7 -3.44 -15.29 -2.17
CA GLU A 7 -3.77 -14.25 -3.14
C GLU A 7 -4.04 -12.97 -2.37
N ILE A 8 -2.98 -12.23 -2.03
CA ILE A 8 -3.11 -10.93 -1.40
C ILE A 8 -3.89 -10.07 -2.39
N ASP A 9 -4.97 -9.47 -1.91
CA ASP A 9 -5.75 -8.53 -2.68
C ASP A 9 -4.98 -7.20 -2.79
N TYR A 10 -3.99 -7.20 -3.70
CA TYR A 10 -3.12 -6.05 -3.95
C TYR A 10 -3.93 -4.82 -4.41
N LYS A 11 -5.09 -5.01 -5.05
CA LYS A 11 -5.97 -3.89 -5.43
C LYS A 11 -6.51 -3.19 -4.20
N ARG A 12 -7.00 -3.96 -3.21
CA ARG A 12 -7.50 -3.40 -1.96
C ARG A 12 -6.39 -2.82 -1.11
N LEU A 13 -5.24 -3.49 -1.03
CA LEU A 13 -4.05 -2.99 -0.32
C LEU A 13 -3.56 -1.66 -0.89
N LYS A 14 -3.44 -1.55 -2.21
CA LYS A 14 -3.03 -0.32 -2.90
C LYS A 14 -3.98 0.83 -2.63
N LYS A 15 -5.30 0.57 -2.69
CA LYS A 15 -6.32 1.59 -2.40
C LYS A 15 -6.26 2.09 -0.96
N ASP A 16 -6.10 1.18 0.00
CA ASP A 16 -6.01 1.57 1.41
C ASP A 16 -4.69 2.31 1.71
N LEU A 17 -3.57 1.92 1.10
CA LEU A 17 -2.30 2.65 1.20
C LEU A 17 -2.41 4.06 0.62
N ILE A 18 -3.00 4.21 -0.58
CA ILE A 18 -3.26 5.53 -1.18
C ILE A 18 -4.12 6.40 -0.26
N ASN A 19 -5.15 5.83 0.34
CA ASN A 19 -6.01 6.56 1.29
C ASN A 19 -5.24 6.99 2.55
N GLU A 20 -4.37 6.14 3.10
CA GLU A 20 -3.56 6.47 4.26
C GLU A 20 -2.58 7.60 3.94
N TYR A 21 -1.84 7.50 2.82
CA TYR A 21 -0.93 8.55 2.38
C TYR A 21 -1.66 9.84 2.00
N GLY A 22 -2.86 9.74 1.41
CA GLY A 22 -3.74 10.87 1.14
C GLY A 22 -4.25 11.53 2.42
N ALA A 23 -4.58 10.75 3.45
CA ALA A 23 -4.95 11.27 4.76
C ALA A 23 -3.74 11.98 5.42
N GLN A 24 -2.54 11.42 5.32
CA GLN A 24 -1.30 12.06 5.80
C GLN A 24 -0.95 13.33 5.02
N MET A 25 -1.19 13.36 3.70
CA MET A 25 -1.06 14.56 2.87
C MET A 25 -1.93 15.69 3.41
N VAL A 26 -3.21 15.42 3.67
CA VAL A 26 -4.17 16.42 4.17
C VAL A 26 -3.88 16.81 5.62
N SER A 27 -3.38 15.88 6.44
CA SER A 27 -3.26 16.08 7.88
C SER A 27 -1.92 16.65 8.34
N PHE A 28 -0.81 16.37 7.65
CA PHE A 28 0.53 16.66 8.20
C PHE A 28 1.63 16.95 7.18
N SER A 29 1.70 16.21 6.07
CA SER A 29 2.91 16.16 5.23
C SER A 29 2.79 16.86 3.88
N GLY A 30 1.60 17.34 3.49
CA GLY A 30 1.37 18.05 2.23
C GLY A 30 2.03 17.35 1.03
N VAL A 31 3.05 17.96 0.45
CA VAL A 31 3.80 17.46 -0.72
C VAL A 31 4.43 16.07 -0.48
N PHE A 32 4.83 15.72 0.74
CA PHE A 32 5.41 14.41 1.02
C PHE A 32 4.38 13.28 0.87
N GLY A 33 3.17 13.47 1.39
CA GLY A 33 2.08 12.49 1.23
C GLY A 33 1.65 12.32 -0.23
N PHE A 34 1.73 13.37 -1.05
CA PHE A 34 1.51 13.30 -2.50
C PHE A 34 2.58 12.45 -3.21
N LEU A 35 3.86 12.66 -2.90
CA LEU A 35 4.95 11.88 -3.50
C LEU A 35 4.89 10.41 -3.12
N ASP A 36 4.55 10.10 -1.87
CA ASP A 36 4.38 8.72 -1.43
C ASP A 36 3.12 8.07 -2.04
N MET A 37 2.04 8.84 -2.25
CA MET A 37 0.87 8.37 -3.00
C MET A 37 1.20 8.04 -4.47
N CYS A 38 1.96 8.90 -5.18
CA CYS A 38 2.43 8.59 -6.53
C CYS A 38 3.34 7.36 -6.57
N LYS A 39 4.21 7.16 -5.57
CA LYS A 39 5.02 5.94 -5.48
C LYS A 39 4.16 4.69 -5.30
N VAL A 40 3.09 4.75 -4.50
CA VAL A 40 2.16 3.62 -4.32
C VAL A 40 1.36 3.36 -5.61
N GLU A 41 1.03 4.40 -6.36
CA GLU A 41 0.33 4.29 -7.64
C GLU A 41 1.18 3.61 -8.71
N ASP A 42 2.49 3.88 -8.76
CA ASP A 42 3.41 3.26 -9.70
C ASP A 42 4.08 1.97 -9.16
N ALA A 43 3.91 1.68 -7.86
CA ALA A 43 4.56 0.56 -7.17
C ALA A 43 4.09 -0.81 -7.70
N SER A 44 5.08 -1.69 -7.88
CA SER A 44 4.87 -3.12 -8.11
C SER A 44 4.33 -3.82 -6.86
N ASN A 45 3.73 -5.00 -7.04
CA ASN A 45 3.16 -5.80 -5.94
C ASN A 45 4.15 -6.04 -4.77
N GLU A 46 5.44 -6.21 -5.06
CA GLU A 46 6.48 -6.39 -4.04
C GLU A 46 6.74 -5.09 -3.26
N GLN A 47 6.81 -3.96 -3.96
CA GLN A 47 6.98 -2.64 -3.34
C GLN A 47 5.77 -2.25 -2.49
N LEU A 48 4.55 -2.62 -2.92
CA LEU A 48 3.33 -2.45 -2.11
C LEU A 48 3.42 -3.19 -0.77
N LEU A 49 4.04 -4.38 -0.73
CA LEU A 49 4.24 -5.12 0.52
C LEU A 49 5.28 -4.45 1.42
N GLU A 50 6.33 -3.87 0.85
CA GLU A 50 7.33 -3.12 1.61
C GLU A 50 6.75 -1.84 2.20
N LEU A 51 5.97 -1.08 1.41
CA LEU A 51 5.25 0.11 1.87
C LEU A 51 4.24 -0.24 2.96
N ALA A 52 3.47 -1.31 2.77
CA ALA A 52 2.55 -1.81 3.79
C ALA A 52 3.27 -2.19 5.09
N LYS A 53 4.43 -2.85 5.02
CA LYS A 53 5.24 -3.15 6.21
C LYS A 53 5.74 -1.87 6.89
N LYS A 54 6.18 -0.88 6.10
CA LYS A 54 6.69 0.40 6.59
C LYS A 54 5.61 1.21 7.32
N GLU A 55 4.39 1.23 6.81
CA GLU A 55 3.23 1.85 7.45
C GLU A 55 2.58 0.94 8.51
N HIS A 56 3.19 -0.19 8.86
CA HIS A 56 2.66 -1.17 9.80
C HIS A 56 1.24 -1.70 9.46
N PHE A 57 0.88 -1.73 8.17
CA PHE A 57 -0.38 -2.28 7.68
C PHE A 57 -0.49 -3.78 7.95
N ASN A 58 -1.68 -4.21 8.39
CA ASN A 58 -1.94 -5.62 8.63
C ASN A 58 -2.23 -6.36 7.32
N LEU A 59 -1.17 -6.88 6.68
CA LEU A 59 -1.25 -7.66 5.45
C LEU A 59 -2.17 -8.89 5.54
N LYS A 60 -2.42 -9.44 6.75
CA LYS A 60 -3.34 -10.58 6.93
C LYS A 60 -4.78 -10.22 6.56
N LYS A 61 -5.17 -8.95 6.67
CA LYS A 61 -6.50 -8.44 6.29
C LYS A 61 -6.76 -8.51 4.77
N TYR A 62 -5.68 -8.61 3.99
CA TYR A 62 -5.72 -8.61 2.53
C TYR A 62 -5.47 -10.00 1.95
N MET A 63 -5.18 -11.02 2.76
CA MET A 63 -5.09 -12.40 2.27
C MET A 63 -6.47 -12.89 1.87
N LYS A 64 -6.65 -13.29 0.61
CA LYS A 64 -7.80 -14.11 0.17
C LYS A 64 -7.59 -15.58 0.51
#